data_AF-A0A8C2DXB9-F1
#
_entry.id   AF-A0A8C2DXB9-F1
#
_cell.length_a   1.000
_cell.length_b   1.000
_cell.length_c   1.000
_cell.angle_alpha   90.00
_cell.angle_beta   90.00
_cell.angle_gamma   90.00
#
_symmetry.space_group_name_H-M   'P 1'
#
loop_
_entity.id
_entity.type
_entity.pdbx_description
1 polymer ?
#
loop_
_entity_poly.entity_id
_entity_poly.type
_entity_poly.pdbx_seq_one_letter_code
_entity_poly.pdbx_strand_id
1 'polypeptide(L)'
;MCGIWCVVSLTTTHNPLDTHVHENLKHRGPSSSHDIIETISNCSLLFSAHVLHMRGSLTPQPLRDENGNMLLWNGEVFGGLSVDQGENDTKVVLHHLSMAQCTSDMLSLLSQLKGPWAFIYYQKVERCIWFGRDFFGRRSLLWKFDPEGTSFTLSSVASMPVDNIQSQWQEVPPSGVYRFDLTDSSALGNFVFLFALELFL
;
A
#
# COMPACT_ATOMS: atom_id res chain seq x y z
N MET A 1 11.43 -2.72 10.82
CA MET A 1 10.17 -2.01 10.46
C MET A 1 9.34 -3.00 9.67
N CYS A 2 8.01 -2.89 9.64
CA CYS A 2 7.18 -3.75 8.78
C CYS A 2 7.53 -3.56 7.29
N GLY A 3 7.19 -4.53 6.45
CA GLY A 3 7.27 -4.45 4.99
C GLY A 3 5.89 -4.60 4.38
N ILE A 4 5.56 -3.76 3.40
CA ILE A 4 4.29 -3.82 2.66
C ILE A 4 4.58 -3.91 1.16
N TRP A 5 3.78 -4.69 0.46
CA TRP A 5 3.92 -4.96 -0.97
C TRP A 5 2.57 -5.16 -1.63
N CYS A 6 2.37 -4.53 -2.78
CA CYS A 6 1.20 -4.70 -3.62
C CYS A 6 1.64 -4.82 -5.08
N VAL A 7 1.05 -5.76 -5.80
CA VAL A 7 1.24 -5.92 -7.25
C VAL A 7 -0.13 -5.89 -7.91
N VAL A 8 -0.29 -5.04 -8.91
CA VAL A 8 -1.42 -5.01 -9.82
C VAL A 8 -0.92 -5.53 -11.17
N SER A 9 -1.51 -6.62 -11.67
CA SER A 9 -1.20 -7.21 -12.98
C SER A 9 -2.44 -7.22 -13.86
N LEU A 10 -2.36 -6.65 -15.07
CA LEU A 10 -3.46 -6.64 -16.04
C LEU A 10 -3.52 -7.91 -16.90
N THR A 11 -2.48 -8.76 -16.83
CA THR A 11 -2.46 -10.09 -17.46
C THR A 11 -2.68 -11.19 -16.43
N THR A 12 -3.49 -12.19 -16.79
CA THR A 12 -3.73 -13.41 -15.99
C THR A 12 -2.54 -14.35 -15.92
N THR A 13 -1.54 -14.19 -16.79
CA THR A 13 -0.24 -14.81 -16.62
C THR A 13 0.42 -14.20 -15.40
N HIS A 14 0.33 -14.91 -14.26
CA HIS A 14 1.11 -14.59 -13.07
C HIS A 14 2.58 -14.49 -13.49
N ASN A 15 3.10 -13.27 -13.60
CA ASN A 15 4.53 -13.07 -13.64
C ASN A 15 5.05 -13.64 -12.31
N PRO A 16 6.08 -14.50 -12.29
CA PRO A 16 6.59 -15.05 -11.05
C PRO A 16 6.91 -13.88 -10.12
N LEU A 17 6.28 -13.92 -8.94
CA LEU A 17 6.51 -12.95 -7.89
C LEU A 17 8.01 -12.78 -7.68
N ASP A 18 8.47 -11.53 -7.62
CA ASP A 18 9.88 -11.25 -7.41
C ASP A 18 10.30 -11.82 -6.04
N THR A 19 10.99 -12.96 -6.10
CA THR A 19 11.38 -13.72 -4.92
C THR A 19 12.32 -12.92 -4.03
N HIS A 20 13.15 -12.06 -4.61
CA HIS A 20 14.09 -11.21 -3.86
C HIS A 20 13.35 -10.12 -3.11
N VAL A 21 12.34 -9.48 -3.71
CA VAL A 21 11.48 -8.52 -3.00
C VAL A 21 10.82 -9.20 -1.81
N HIS A 22 10.19 -10.35 -2.03
CA HIS A 22 9.48 -11.08 -1.00
C HIS A 22 10.42 -11.53 0.15
N GLU A 23 11.61 -12.04 -0.15
CA GLU A 23 12.61 -12.40 0.85
C GLU A 23 13.09 -11.19 1.65
N ASN A 24 13.39 -10.08 0.99
CA ASN A 24 13.80 -8.84 1.66
C ASN A 24 12.70 -8.30 2.59
N LEU A 25 11.43 -8.44 2.20
CA LEU A 25 10.31 -8.04 3.04
C LEU A 25 10.14 -8.96 4.26
N LYS A 26 10.36 -10.27 4.13
CA LYS A 26 10.36 -11.19 5.28
C LYS A 26 11.41 -10.81 6.32
N HIS A 27 12.59 -10.35 5.91
CA HIS A 27 13.61 -9.84 6.83
C HIS A 27 13.16 -8.58 7.56
N ARG A 28 12.34 -7.73 6.93
CA ARG A 28 11.77 -6.53 7.57
C ARG A 28 10.78 -6.90 8.67
N GLY A 29 9.88 -7.87 8.40
CA GLY A 29 8.79 -8.25 9.29
C GLY A 29 8.73 -9.76 9.58
N PRO A 30 9.62 -10.29 10.43
CA PRO A 30 9.69 -11.72 10.74
C PRO A 30 8.60 -12.22 11.70
N SER A 31 7.79 -11.33 12.32
CA SER A 31 6.79 -11.73 13.32
C SER A 31 5.52 -12.29 12.69
N SER A 32 5.15 -11.84 11.50
CA SER A 32 4.01 -12.34 10.73
C SER A 32 4.21 -12.00 9.26
N SER A 33 3.86 -12.92 8.37
CA SER A 33 3.98 -12.78 6.92
C SER A 33 2.73 -13.35 6.29
N HIS A 34 1.99 -12.55 5.53
CA HIS A 34 0.76 -13.01 4.90
C HIS A 34 0.54 -12.37 3.53
N ASP A 35 0.06 -13.19 2.61
CA ASP A 35 -0.22 -12.84 1.22
C ASP A 35 -1.72 -13.06 0.97
N ILE A 36 -2.37 -12.07 0.36
CA ILE A 36 -3.75 -12.14 -0.09
C ILE A 36 -3.77 -11.81 -1.57
N ILE A 37 -4.42 -12.67 -2.35
CA ILE A 37 -4.64 -12.46 -3.78
C ILE A 37 -6.13 -12.16 -3.99
N GLU A 38 -6.42 -11.06 -4.68
CA GLU A 38 -7.77 -10.72 -5.15
C GLU A 38 -7.76 -10.65 -6.68
N THR A 39 -8.89 -11.00 -7.30
CA THR A 39 -9.07 -10.88 -8.75
C THR A 39 -10.23 -9.93 -9.01
N ILE A 40 -10.02 -8.91 -9.83
CA ILE A 40 -11.06 -7.98 -10.27
C ILE A 40 -11.07 -7.98 -11.80
N SER A 41 -12.17 -8.45 -12.39
CA SER A 41 -12.29 -8.59 -13.85
C SER A 41 -11.13 -9.43 -14.43
N ASN A 42 -10.25 -8.83 -15.23
CA ASN A 42 -9.05 -9.43 -15.81
C ASN A 42 -7.75 -9.06 -15.06
N CYS A 43 -7.85 -8.34 -13.95
CA CYS A 43 -6.70 -7.92 -13.15
C CYS A 43 -6.49 -8.85 -11.94
N SER A 44 -5.25 -9.22 -11.69
CA SER A 44 -4.80 -9.92 -10.48
C SER A 44 -4.10 -8.95 -9.54
N LEU A 45 -4.48 -8.97 -8.27
CA LEU A 45 -3.96 -8.11 -7.21
C LEU A 45 -3.30 -8.98 -6.15
N LEU A 46 -2.02 -8.76 -5.88
CA LEU A 46 -1.34 -9.29 -4.69
C LEU A 46 -1.29 -8.19 -3.63
N PHE A 47 -1.57 -8.56 -2.40
CA PHE A 47 -1.31 -7.79 -1.19
C PHE A 47 -0.49 -8.65 -0.23
N SER A 48 0.73 -8.23 0.07
CA SER A 48 1.65 -8.97 0.92
C SER A 48 2.18 -8.05 2.01
N ALA A 49 2.07 -8.47 3.26
CA ALA A 49 2.55 -7.69 4.39
C ALA A 49 3.33 -8.56 5.39
N HIS A 50 4.39 -7.95 5.90
CA HIS A 50 5.36 -8.56 6.78
C HIS A 50 5.51 -7.68 8.01
N VAL A 51 5.07 -8.17 9.16
CA VAL A 51 4.97 -7.38 10.39
C VAL A 51 6.18 -7.63 11.28
N LEU A 52 6.81 -6.55 11.74
CA LEU A 52 7.74 -6.59 12.88
C LEU A 52 7.02 -6.08 14.12
N HIS A 53 6.68 -6.98 15.02
CA HIS A 53 5.98 -6.61 16.23
C HIS A 53 6.96 -6.16 17.32
N MET A 54 6.93 -4.86 17.65
CA MET A 54 7.79 -4.29 18.70
C MET A 54 7.04 -3.93 19.99
N ARG A 55 5.72 -3.68 19.92
CA ARG A 55 4.89 -3.20 21.04
C ARG A 55 3.42 -3.59 20.83
N GLY A 56 2.69 -3.71 21.93
CA GLY A 56 1.26 -4.01 21.92
C GLY A 56 0.97 -5.49 21.66
N SER A 57 -0.16 -5.76 21.01
CA SER A 57 -0.49 -7.09 20.50
C SER A 57 -0.16 -7.20 19.01
N LEU A 58 0.36 -8.36 18.61
CA LEU A 58 0.62 -8.66 17.20
C LEU A 58 -0.68 -8.50 16.40
N THR A 59 -0.65 -7.62 15.41
CA THR A 59 -1.73 -7.41 14.46
C THR A 59 -1.24 -7.85 13.08
N PRO A 60 -1.62 -9.06 12.62
CA PRO A 60 -1.29 -9.53 11.28
C PRO A 60 -1.86 -8.59 10.21
N GLN A 61 -1.15 -8.50 9.09
CA GLN A 61 -1.55 -7.70 7.94
C GLN A 61 -1.35 -8.54 6.66
N PRO A 62 -2.02 -8.24 5.51
CA PRO A 62 -2.97 -7.15 5.30
C PRO A 62 -4.20 -7.25 6.22
N LEU A 63 -4.61 -6.12 6.81
CA LEU A 63 -5.75 -6.08 7.72
C LEU A 63 -7.02 -5.77 6.92
N ARG A 64 -8.04 -6.61 7.04
CA ARG A 64 -9.29 -6.52 6.27
C ARG A 64 -10.46 -6.05 7.15
N ASP A 65 -11.29 -5.14 6.64
CA ASP A 65 -12.55 -4.73 7.27
C ASP A 65 -13.76 -5.59 6.80
N GLU A 66 -14.94 -5.34 7.36
CA GLU A 66 -16.16 -6.08 7.04
C GLU A 66 -16.64 -5.87 5.59
N ASN A 67 -16.27 -4.75 4.96
CA ASN A 67 -16.59 -4.43 3.57
C ASN A 67 -15.58 -5.04 2.58
N GLY A 68 -14.54 -5.71 3.08
CA GLY A 68 -13.48 -6.31 2.30
C GLY A 68 -12.40 -5.34 1.84
N ASN A 69 -12.37 -4.11 2.36
CA ASN A 69 -11.25 -3.20 2.17
C ASN A 69 -10.05 -3.71 2.94
N MET A 70 -8.84 -3.41 2.45
CA MET A 70 -7.60 -3.91 3.05
C MET A 70 -6.59 -2.81 3.28
N LEU A 71 -6.04 -2.73 4.49
CA LEU A 71 -4.95 -1.83 4.86
C LEU A 71 -3.65 -2.63 5.05
N LEU A 72 -2.60 -2.15 4.40
CA LEU A 72 -1.22 -2.49 4.68
C LEU A 72 -0.55 -1.23 5.21
N TRP A 73 -0.06 -1.29 6.44
CA TRP A 73 0.45 -0.17 7.21
C TRP A 73 1.87 -0.45 7.70
N ASN A 74 2.80 0.40 7.28
CA ASN A 74 4.15 0.48 7.82
C ASN A 74 4.34 1.86 8.45
N GLY A 75 3.93 2.01 9.70
CA GLY A 75 4.01 3.29 10.40
C GLY A 75 3.66 3.22 11.87
N GLU A 76 3.65 4.39 12.50
CA GLU A 76 3.20 4.59 13.87
C GLU A 76 2.42 5.91 13.94
N VAL A 77 1.27 5.89 14.62
CA VAL A 77 0.51 7.09 14.95
C VAL A 77 0.96 7.62 16.32
N PHE A 78 1.47 8.86 16.34
CA PHE A 78 1.87 9.60 17.55
C PHE A 78 0.94 10.78 17.87
N GLY A 79 -0.03 11.09 17.02
CA GLY A 79 -1.04 12.11 17.27
C GLY A 79 -1.91 12.42 16.06
N GLY A 80 -2.87 13.32 16.24
CA GLY A 80 -3.85 13.71 15.21
C GLY A 80 -5.01 12.73 15.03
N LEU A 81 -4.79 11.47 15.37
CA LEU A 81 -5.81 10.45 15.55
C LEU A 81 -5.68 9.89 16.97
N SER A 82 -6.79 9.77 17.69
CA SER A 82 -6.79 9.16 19.03
C SER A 82 -6.58 7.66 18.89
N VAL A 83 -5.55 7.14 19.53
CA VAL A 83 -5.27 5.70 19.64
C VAL A 83 -5.15 5.41 21.12
N ASP A 84 -6.10 4.67 21.67
CA ASP A 84 -6.17 4.45 23.11
C ASP A 84 -5.07 3.50 23.60
N GLN A 85 -4.83 3.49 24.91
CA GLN A 85 -3.82 2.62 25.49
C GLN A 85 -4.15 1.14 25.24
N GLY A 86 -3.24 0.45 24.54
CA GLY A 86 -3.40 -0.97 24.20
C GLY A 86 -4.09 -1.21 22.87
N GLU A 87 -4.63 -0.16 22.22
CA GLU A 87 -5.08 -0.27 20.84
C GLU A 87 -3.91 -0.36 19.87
N ASN A 88 -4.19 -0.97 18.72
CA ASN A 88 -3.26 -1.03 17.61
C ASN A 88 -3.62 0.06 16.60
N ASP A 89 -2.68 0.94 16.32
CA ASP A 89 -2.83 2.05 15.39
C ASP A 89 -3.31 1.61 13.99
N THR A 90 -2.86 0.45 13.49
CA THR A 90 -3.31 -0.10 12.19
C THR A 90 -4.82 -0.36 12.20
N LYS A 91 -5.36 -0.87 13.31
CA LYS A 91 -6.82 -1.11 13.45
C LYS A 91 -7.59 0.20 13.49
N VAL A 92 -7.10 1.18 14.25
CA VAL A 92 -7.74 2.50 14.38
C VAL A 92 -7.72 3.23 13.04
N VAL A 93 -6.58 3.23 12.32
CA VAL A 93 -6.46 3.82 10.99
C VAL A 93 -7.39 3.14 9.99
N LEU A 94 -7.43 1.80 9.95
CA LEU A 94 -8.37 1.08 9.07
C LEU A 94 -9.82 1.42 9.39
N HIS A 95 -10.20 1.49 10.66
CA HIS A 95 -11.54 1.86 11.07
C HIS A 95 -11.93 3.25 10.53
N HIS A 96 -11.10 4.26 10.77
CA HIS A 96 -11.37 5.62 10.27
C HIS A 96 -11.37 5.72 8.74
N LEU A 97 -10.46 5.00 8.05
CA LEU A 97 -10.48 4.92 6.58
C LEU A 97 -11.78 4.29 6.07
N SER A 98 -12.25 3.22 6.71
CA SER A 98 -13.50 2.53 6.32
C SER A 98 -14.76 3.38 6.51
N MET A 99 -14.69 4.41 7.37
CA MET A 99 -15.78 5.35 7.61
C MET A 99 -15.77 6.55 6.64
N ALA A 100 -14.66 6.80 5.95
CA ALA A 100 -14.57 7.91 5.00
C ALA A 100 -15.55 7.72 3.84
N GLN A 101 -16.38 8.72 3.57
CA GLN A 101 -17.43 8.64 2.53
C GLN A 101 -16.98 9.26 1.21
N CYS A 102 -15.94 10.10 1.25
CA CYS A 102 -15.40 10.76 0.07
C CYS A 102 -13.88 10.93 0.15
N THR A 103 -13.27 11.33 -0.98
CA THR A 103 -11.84 11.64 -1.04
C THR A 103 -11.41 12.69 -0.02
N SER A 104 -12.24 13.72 0.22
CA SER A 104 -11.93 14.76 1.20
C SER A 104 -11.81 14.21 2.62
N ASP A 105 -12.64 13.25 3.01
CA ASP A 105 -12.60 12.65 4.35
C ASP A 105 -11.28 11.87 4.54
N MET A 106 -10.88 11.10 3.54
CA MET A 106 -9.63 10.35 3.57
C MET A 106 -8.40 11.25 3.62
N LEU A 107 -8.36 12.29 2.78
CA LEU A 107 -7.27 13.25 2.81
C LEU A 107 -7.24 13.99 4.15
N SER A 108 -8.39 14.43 4.66
CA SER A 108 -8.48 15.07 5.98
C SER A 108 -7.92 14.17 7.09
N LEU A 109 -8.31 12.89 7.13
CA LEU A 109 -7.77 11.92 8.08
C LEU A 109 -6.25 11.81 7.95
N LEU A 110 -5.73 11.55 6.76
CA LEU A 110 -4.30 11.33 6.51
C LEU A 110 -3.47 12.59 6.78
N SER A 111 -4.03 13.79 6.56
CA SER A 111 -3.38 15.09 6.85
C SER A 111 -3.09 15.29 8.32
N GLN A 112 -3.95 14.76 9.18
CA GLN A 112 -3.88 14.99 10.62
C GLN A 112 -2.89 14.03 11.28
N LEU A 113 -2.62 12.86 10.68
CA LEU A 113 -1.75 11.83 11.25
C LEU A 113 -0.34 12.36 11.51
N LYS A 114 0.02 12.44 12.79
CA LYS A 114 1.37 12.77 13.23
C LYS A 114 2.12 11.48 13.50
N GLY A 115 3.18 11.23 12.76
CA GLY A 115 4.02 10.05 12.93
C GLY A 115 4.65 9.62 11.60
N PRO A 116 5.65 8.73 11.61
CA PRO A 116 6.20 8.17 10.38
C PRO A 116 5.24 7.11 9.84
N TRP A 117 4.87 7.19 8.56
CA TRP A 117 3.97 6.19 7.97
C TRP A 117 4.14 6.05 6.47
N ALA A 118 3.89 4.83 5.99
CA ALA A 118 3.62 4.50 4.60
C ALA A 118 2.47 3.49 4.57
N PHE A 119 1.57 3.62 3.61
CA PHE A 119 0.38 2.77 3.56
C PHE A 119 -0.01 2.39 2.13
N ILE A 120 -0.76 1.29 2.05
CA ILE A 120 -1.52 0.87 0.88
C ILE A 120 -2.92 0.50 1.40
N TYR A 121 -3.96 1.15 0.88
CA TYR A 121 -5.34 0.93 1.24
C TYR A 121 -6.16 0.59 0.00
N TYR A 122 -6.62 -0.65 -0.08
CA TYR A 122 -7.48 -1.13 -1.16
C TYR A 122 -8.95 -0.97 -0.77
N GLN A 123 -9.68 -0.22 -1.59
CA GLN A 123 -11.13 -0.09 -1.50
C GLN A 123 -11.79 -1.05 -2.49
N LYS A 124 -12.50 -2.05 -1.95
CA LYS A 124 -13.03 -3.16 -2.74
C LYS A 124 -14.20 -2.76 -3.64
N VAL A 125 -15.13 -1.96 -3.10
CA VAL A 125 -16.33 -1.54 -3.82
C VAL A 125 -15.99 -0.50 -4.88
N GLU A 126 -15.19 0.51 -4.52
CA GLU A 126 -14.73 1.59 -5.39
C GLU A 126 -13.65 1.12 -6.38
N ARG A 127 -13.09 -0.08 -6.17
CA ARG A 127 -12.04 -0.68 -7.00
C ARG A 127 -10.88 0.30 -7.20
N CYS A 128 -10.31 0.76 -6.10
CA CYS A 128 -9.13 1.61 -6.17
C CYS A 128 -8.14 1.30 -5.04
N ILE A 129 -6.89 1.69 -5.26
CA ILE A 129 -5.81 1.57 -4.30
C ILE A 129 -5.31 2.96 -3.98
N TRP A 130 -5.40 3.32 -2.70
CA TRP A 130 -4.80 4.52 -2.14
C TRP A 130 -3.45 4.18 -1.54
N PHE A 131 -2.46 5.04 -1.74
CA PHE A 131 -1.15 4.81 -1.19
C PHE A 131 -0.41 6.13 -1.00
N GLY A 132 0.57 6.11 -0.11
CA GLY A 132 1.34 7.30 0.18
C GLY A 132 2.20 7.11 1.41
N ARG A 133 2.86 8.19 1.80
CA ARG A 133 3.79 8.23 2.92
C ARG A 133 3.81 9.61 3.55
N ASP A 134 4.26 9.66 4.81
CA ASP A 134 4.32 10.89 5.59
C ASP A 134 5.21 11.95 4.94
N PHE A 135 5.00 13.22 5.28
CA PHE A 135 5.71 14.38 4.70
C PHE A 135 7.24 14.25 4.69
N PHE A 136 7.80 13.64 5.73
CA PHE A 136 9.25 13.47 5.84
C PHE A 136 9.76 12.25 5.08
N GLY A 137 8.87 11.40 4.54
CA GLY A 137 9.21 10.17 3.83
C GLY A 137 9.98 9.18 4.71
N ARG A 138 9.69 9.10 6.01
CA ARG A 138 10.47 8.30 6.97
C ARG A 138 10.27 6.80 6.82
N ARG A 139 9.17 6.39 6.18
CA ARG A 139 8.87 5.00 5.85
C ARG A 139 8.96 4.82 4.34
N SER A 140 9.84 3.91 3.93
CA SER A 140 10.05 3.57 2.52
C SER A 140 8.77 3.05 1.88
N LEU A 141 8.49 3.57 0.69
CA LEU A 141 7.49 3.07 -0.24
C LEU A 141 7.94 3.47 -1.63
N LEU A 142 8.14 2.47 -2.47
CA LEU A 142 8.60 2.59 -3.84
C LEU A 142 7.49 2.15 -4.78
N TRP A 143 7.45 2.72 -5.98
CA TRP A 143 6.69 2.19 -7.10
C TRP A 143 7.60 1.63 -8.19
N LYS A 144 7.06 0.72 -8.98
CA LYS A 144 7.66 0.24 -10.22
C LYS A 144 6.55 0.04 -11.25
N PHE A 145 6.83 0.52 -12.46
CA PHE A 145 6.00 0.33 -13.63
C PHE A 145 6.69 -0.66 -14.56
N ASP A 146 5.94 -1.63 -15.03
CA ASP A 146 6.37 -2.55 -16.06
C ASP A 146 5.37 -2.49 -17.22
N PRO A 147 5.61 -1.64 -18.23
CA PRO A 147 4.72 -1.49 -19.37
C PRO A 147 4.61 -2.78 -20.20
N GLU A 148 5.69 -3.56 -20.29
CA GLU A 148 5.73 -4.82 -21.04
C GLU A 148 4.93 -5.91 -20.32
N GLY A 149 5.14 -6.04 -19.01
CA GLY A 149 4.38 -6.95 -18.15
C GLY A 149 3.00 -6.43 -17.75
N THR A 150 2.62 -5.22 -18.19
CA THR A 150 1.37 -4.54 -17.83
C THR A 150 1.09 -4.57 -16.32
N SER A 151 2.11 -4.25 -15.52
CA SER A 151 2.01 -4.29 -14.06
C SER A 151 2.44 -2.99 -13.38
N PHE A 152 1.79 -2.73 -12.24
CA PHE A 152 2.11 -1.67 -11.30
C PHE A 152 2.42 -2.29 -9.95
N THR A 153 3.56 -1.96 -9.37
CA THR A 153 3.99 -2.53 -8.09
C THR A 153 4.29 -1.42 -7.09
N LEU A 154 3.86 -1.61 -5.85
CA LEU A 154 4.23 -0.81 -4.69
C LEU A 154 4.97 -1.68 -3.68
N SER A 155 6.14 -1.29 -3.21
CA SER A 155 6.90 -2.10 -2.24
C SER A 155 7.66 -1.23 -1.25
N SER A 156 7.87 -1.74 -0.04
CA SER A 156 8.79 -1.13 0.92
C SER A 156 10.28 -1.29 0.58
N VAL A 157 10.61 -2.24 -0.29
CA VAL A 157 11.98 -2.56 -0.70
C VAL A 157 12.06 -2.77 -2.21
N ALA A 158 13.18 -2.35 -2.79
CA ALA A 158 13.51 -2.68 -4.16
C ALA A 158 14.24 -4.03 -4.22
N SER A 159 14.02 -4.76 -5.30
CA SER A 159 15.00 -5.67 -5.87
C SER A 159 15.69 -4.97 -7.03
N MET A 160 17.00 -5.18 -7.19
CA MET A 160 17.69 -4.76 -8.41
C MET A 160 17.87 -6.00 -9.28
N PRO A 161 17.10 -6.18 -10.37
CA PRO A 161 17.51 -7.09 -11.42
C PRO A 161 18.79 -6.55 -12.04
N VAL A 162 19.77 -7.42 -12.26
CA VAL A 162 21.10 -7.05 -12.78
C VAL A 162 21.03 -6.41 -14.18
N ASP A 163 19.95 -6.68 -14.95
CA ASP A 163 19.95 -6.46 -16.41
C ASP A 163 18.84 -5.55 -16.98
N ASN A 164 17.96 -4.94 -16.18
CA ASN A 164 16.85 -4.15 -16.74
C ASN A 164 16.82 -2.68 -16.26
N ILE A 165 17.42 -1.80 -17.05
CA ILE A 165 17.52 -0.35 -16.82
C ILE A 165 16.18 0.37 -17.02
N GLN A 166 15.22 -0.20 -17.77
CA GLN A 166 13.98 0.48 -18.15
C GLN A 166 12.86 0.41 -17.10
N SER A 167 12.87 -0.58 -16.20
CA SER A 167 11.86 -0.75 -15.14
C SER A 167 12.45 -0.57 -13.75
N GLN A 168 13.02 0.61 -13.50
CA GLN A 168 13.63 0.96 -12.21
C GLN A 168 12.58 1.28 -11.14
N TRP A 169 12.85 0.82 -9.92
CA TRP A 169 12.13 1.28 -8.75
C TRP A 169 12.38 2.77 -8.52
N GLN A 170 11.32 3.49 -8.17
CA GLN A 170 11.40 4.89 -7.76
C GLN A 170 10.68 5.06 -6.44
N GLU A 171 11.18 5.97 -5.60
CA GLU A 171 10.50 6.33 -4.37
C GLU A 171 9.17 7.02 -4.68
N VAL A 172 8.10 6.63 -3.98
CA VAL A 172 6.84 7.37 -4.01
C VAL A 172 7.11 8.75 -3.37
N PRO A 173 6.87 9.87 -4.07
CA PRO A 173 7.18 11.19 -3.52
C PRO A 173 6.35 11.48 -2.27
N PRO A 174 6.96 12.01 -1.18
CA PRO A 174 6.25 12.34 0.07
C PRO A 174 5.48 13.67 -0.02
N SER A 175 4.97 14.01 -1.20
CA SER A 175 4.27 15.26 -1.50
C SER A 175 2.75 15.10 -1.48
N GLY A 176 2.23 13.92 -1.16
CA GLY A 176 0.79 13.69 -1.12
C GLY A 176 0.41 12.21 -1.03
N VAL A 177 -0.87 11.98 -1.28
CA VAL A 177 -1.49 10.65 -1.33
C VAL A 177 -1.98 10.41 -2.76
N TYR A 178 -1.77 9.20 -3.24
CA TYR A 178 -2.03 8.82 -4.61
C TYR A 178 -3.19 7.83 -4.66
N ARG A 179 -3.98 7.91 -5.73
CA ARG A 179 -5.05 6.96 -6.02
C ARG A 179 -4.77 6.30 -7.36
N PHE A 180 -4.84 4.98 -7.35
CA PHE A 180 -4.79 4.15 -8.54
C PHE A 180 -6.16 3.50 -8.75
N ASP A 181 -6.80 3.83 -9.88
CA ASP A 181 -8.13 3.34 -10.20
C ASP A 181 -8.05 2.00 -10.98
N LEU A 182 -8.82 1.01 -10.53
CA LEU A 182 -8.89 -0.32 -11.13
C LEU A 182 -10.10 -0.48 -12.06
N THR A 183 -10.94 0.55 -12.20
CA THR A 183 -12.16 0.52 -13.04
C THR A 183 -11.86 0.73 -14.52
N ASP A 184 -10.80 1.48 -14.86
CA ASP A 184 -10.45 1.85 -16.24
C ASP A 184 -9.45 0.89 -16.90
N SER A 185 -9.52 -0.39 -16.55
CA SER A 185 -8.70 -1.44 -17.16
C SER A 185 -9.24 -1.78 -18.56
N SER A 186 -9.30 -0.79 -19.46
CA SER A 186 -9.45 -1.03 -20.88
C SER A 186 -8.26 -1.89 -21.35
N ALA A 187 -8.51 -2.82 -22.27
CA ALA A 187 -7.49 -3.73 -22.82
C ALA A 187 -6.34 -3.02 -23.57
N LEU A 188 -6.31 -1.68 -23.53
CA LEU A 188 -5.33 -0.77 -24.11
C LEU A 188 -4.56 -0.01 -23.00
N GLY A 189 -4.04 -0.73 -22.01
CA GLY A 189 -2.75 -0.47 -21.34
C GLY A 189 -2.47 0.86 -20.63
N ASN A 190 -3.42 1.78 -20.49
CA ASN A 190 -3.17 3.06 -19.82
C ASN A 190 -3.55 2.99 -18.35
N PHE A 191 -2.55 2.94 -17.48
CA PHE A 191 -2.72 3.16 -16.05
C PHE A 191 -3.11 4.62 -15.79
N VAL A 192 -4.37 4.88 -15.46
CA VAL A 192 -4.84 6.24 -15.13
C VAL A 192 -4.55 6.52 -13.64
N PHE A 193 -3.60 7.41 -13.40
CA PHE A 193 -3.33 7.96 -12.07
C PHE A 193 -4.18 9.20 -11.86
N LEU A 194 -5.06 9.15 -10.86
CA LEU A 194 -5.65 10.37 -10.32
C LEU A 194 -4.75 10.84 -9.18
N PHE A 195 -4.00 11.91 -9.46
CA PHE A 195 -3.25 12.62 -8.42
C PHE A 195 -4.25 13.35 -7.53
N ALA A 196 -4.42 12.87 -6.29
CA ALA A 196 -5.03 13.67 -5.24
C ALA A 196 -3.93 14.57 -4.65
N LEU A 197 -3.64 15.65 -5.36
CA LEU A 197 -2.71 16.70 -4.94
C LEU A 197 -3.43 17.59 -3.92
N GLU A 198 -3.46 17.19 -2.65
CA GLU A 198 -3.77 18.13 -1.57
C GLU A 198 -3.43 17.53 -0.21
N LEU A 199 -2.15 17.46 0.11
CA LEU A 199 -1.70 17.31 1.48
C LEU A 199 -0.44 18.15 1.63
N PHE A 200 -0.35 18.92 2.72
CA PHE A 200 0.73 19.84 3.08
C PHE A 200 0.60 21.29 2.59
N LEU A 201 -0.50 21.95 2.98
CA LEU A 201 -0.49 23.35 3.41
C LEU A 201 -1.28 23.48 4.71
#